data_AF-A0A545SYP9-F1
#
_entry.id   AF-A0A545SYP9-F1
#
_cell.length_a   1.000
_cell.length_b   1.000
_cell.length_c   1.000
_cell.angle_alpha   90.00
_cell.angle_beta   90.00
_cell.angle_gamma   90.00
#
_symmetry.space_group_name_H-M   'P 1'
#
loop_
_entity.id
_entity.type
_entity.pdbx_description
1 polymer ?
#
loop_
_entity_poly.entity_id
_entity_poly.type
_entity_poly.pdbx_seq_one_letter_code
_entity_poly.pdbx_strand_id
1 'polypeptide(L)'
;MRFANFLVLAVCLAIVSPMQLSAQVQSEPPMTYERIGRILAAIDPDLQPQGNGFQMVIGGVPMIVITDPAADRMRAMVRIGPAGAMDDALMQRMLQANFDAVLDARYAVAGGQIWSTFIHPLSPLETRQLVSALTQTVVAAQSFGTAFTGGGVQFGGGDSNALQQELIDQLQKKGIPL
;
A
#
# COMPACT_ATOMS: atom_id res chain seq x y z
N MET A 1 73.69 -49.04 -14.55
CA MET A 1 72.72 -49.48 -13.53
C MET A 1 71.51 -48.54 -13.56
N ARG A 2 70.33 -49.12 -13.48
CA ARG A 2 68.98 -48.56 -13.74
C ARG A 2 68.62 -47.37 -12.85
N PHE A 3 67.97 -46.35 -13.39
CA PHE A 3 66.88 -45.63 -12.69
C PHE A 3 65.83 -45.15 -13.70
N ALA A 4 64.58 -45.42 -13.37
CA ALA A 4 63.38 -45.25 -14.17
C ALA A 4 62.76 -43.86 -13.96
N ASN A 5 62.39 -43.18 -15.04
CA ASN A 5 61.59 -41.96 -14.96
C ASN A 5 60.10 -42.33 -14.87
N PHE A 6 59.51 -42.09 -13.70
CA PHE A 6 58.07 -42.13 -13.48
C PHE A 6 57.42 -40.90 -14.14
N LEU A 7 56.57 -41.13 -15.14
CA LEU A 7 55.71 -40.12 -15.73
C LEU A 7 54.47 -39.95 -14.83
N VAL A 8 54.39 -38.86 -14.06
CA VAL A 8 53.18 -38.51 -13.30
C VAL A 8 52.20 -37.80 -14.23
N LEU A 9 51.10 -38.48 -14.56
CA LEU A 9 50.00 -37.95 -15.34
C LEU A 9 49.13 -37.06 -14.44
N ALA A 10 49.22 -35.73 -14.58
CA ALA A 10 48.35 -34.80 -13.86
C ALA A 10 46.98 -34.72 -14.57
N VAL A 11 45.95 -35.27 -13.94
CA VAL A 11 44.55 -35.16 -14.38
C VAL A 11 44.02 -33.79 -13.93
N CYS A 12 43.82 -32.87 -14.87
CA CYS A 12 43.15 -31.59 -14.64
C CYS A 12 41.63 -31.83 -14.47
N LEU A 13 41.14 -31.80 -13.23
CA LEU A 13 39.70 -31.72 -12.94
C LEU A 13 39.21 -30.31 -13.27
N ALA A 14 38.48 -30.15 -14.38
CA ALA A 14 37.81 -28.89 -14.70
C ALA A 14 36.63 -28.68 -13.74
N ILE A 15 36.75 -27.71 -12.84
CA ILE A 15 35.66 -27.27 -11.95
C ILE A 15 34.67 -26.47 -12.78
N VAL A 16 33.57 -27.09 -13.20
CA VAL A 16 32.43 -26.39 -13.81
C VAL A 16 31.73 -25.61 -12.71
N SER A 17 32.03 -24.32 -12.59
CA SER A 17 31.30 -23.43 -11.67
C SER A 17 29.91 -23.17 -12.24
N PRO A 18 28.81 -23.43 -11.50
CA PRO A 18 27.48 -23.07 -11.96
C PRO A 18 27.39 -21.54 -11.99
N MET A 19 27.21 -20.98 -13.19
CA MET A 19 26.99 -19.55 -13.39
C MET A 19 25.68 -19.18 -12.68
N GLN A 20 25.77 -18.56 -11.51
CA GLN A 20 24.61 -18.03 -10.81
C GLN A 20 24.10 -16.82 -11.59
N LEU A 21 23.02 -17.03 -12.34
CA LEU A 21 22.28 -15.97 -13.01
C LEU A 21 21.57 -15.14 -11.93
N SER A 22 22.24 -14.13 -11.39
CA SER A 22 21.57 -13.13 -10.58
C SER A 22 20.65 -12.32 -11.50
N ALA A 23 19.35 -12.51 -11.38
CA ALA A 23 18.37 -11.61 -11.96
C ALA A 23 18.58 -10.25 -11.30
N GLN A 24 19.23 -9.31 -11.98
CA GLN A 24 19.30 -7.93 -11.53
C GLN A 24 17.88 -7.37 -11.60
N VAL A 25 17.23 -7.20 -10.44
CA VAL A 25 15.97 -6.45 -10.35
C VAL A 25 16.30 -5.02 -10.71
N GLN A 26 16.07 -4.65 -11.95
CA GLN A 26 16.30 -3.29 -12.43
C GLN A 26 15.25 -2.39 -11.77
N SER A 27 15.70 -1.45 -10.95
CA SER A 27 14.80 -0.50 -10.27
C SER A 27 14.04 0.33 -11.31
N GLU A 28 12.75 0.57 -11.06
CA GLU A 28 11.95 1.44 -11.92
C GLU A 28 12.55 2.86 -11.96
N PRO A 29 12.42 3.61 -13.08
CA PRO A 29 12.74 5.03 -13.08
C PRO A 29 11.96 5.77 -11.99
N PRO A 30 12.52 6.85 -11.39
CA PRO A 30 11.82 7.62 -10.37
C PRO A 30 10.42 8.05 -10.81
N MET A 31 9.48 8.09 -9.87
CA MET A 31 8.15 8.62 -10.17
C MET A 31 8.22 10.14 -10.35
N THR A 32 7.53 10.62 -11.38
CA THR A 32 7.32 12.05 -11.65
C THR A 32 5.83 12.34 -11.77
N TYR A 33 5.47 13.62 -11.82
CA TYR A 33 4.09 14.05 -12.08
C TYR A 33 3.55 13.44 -13.38
N GLU A 34 4.31 13.50 -14.47
CA GLU A 34 3.92 12.98 -15.79
C GLU A 34 3.84 11.46 -15.81
N ARG A 35 4.70 10.78 -15.04
CA ARG A 35 4.66 9.32 -14.91
C ARG A 35 3.41 8.88 -14.13
N ILE A 36 3.09 9.53 -13.01
CA ILE A 36 1.82 9.29 -12.29
C ILE A 36 0.64 9.52 -13.22
N GLY A 37 0.58 10.67 -13.90
CA GLY A 37 -0.56 11.01 -14.76
C GLY A 37 -0.83 9.94 -15.83
N ARG A 38 0.22 9.41 -16.46
CA ARG A 38 0.08 8.30 -17.43
C ARG A 38 -0.45 7.02 -16.81
N ILE A 39 0.00 6.67 -15.61
CA ILE A 39 -0.47 5.47 -14.91
C ILE A 39 -1.93 5.65 -14.48
N LEU A 40 -2.28 6.81 -13.91
CA LEU A 40 -3.64 7.11 -13.48
C LEU A 40 -4.62 7.15 -14.65
N ALA A 41 -4.23 7.69 -15.80
CA ALA A 41 -5.07 7.72 -17.00
C ALA A 41 -5.36 6.33 -17.58
N ALA A 42 -4.48 5.35 -17.31
CA ALA A 42 -4.73 3.96 -17.67
C ALA A 42 -5.74 3.27 -16.71
N ILE A 43 -5.92 3.81 -15.50
CA ILE A 43 -6.87 3.32 -14.49
C ILE A 43 -8.23 4.00 -14.66
N ASP A 44 -8.23 5.32 -14.86
CA ASP A 44 -9.40 6.15 -15.06
C ASP A 44 -9.23 6.99 -16.34
N PRO A 45 -9.88 6.61 -17.46
CA PRO A 45 -9.82 7.37 -18.70
C PRO A 45 -10.36 8.81 -18.58
N ASP A 46 -11.19 9.09 -17.57
CA ASP A 46 -11.79 10.40 -17.32
C ASP A 46 -10.98 11.25 -16.32
N LEU A 47 -9.75 10.82 -16.00
CA LEU A 47 -8.80 11.52 -15.13
C LEU A 47 -8.74 13.03 -15.42
N GLN A 48 -8.90 13.85 -14.39
CA GLN A 48 -8.83 15.30 -14.49
C GLN A 48 -7.55 15.82 -13.80
N PRO A 49 -6.53 16.31 -14.54
CA PRO A 49 -5.41 17.02 -13.94
C PRO A 49 -5.88 18.30 -13.25
N GLN A 50 -5.38 18.57 -12.05
CA GLN A 50 -5.72 19.77 -11.28
C GLN A 50 -4.53 20.25 -10.47
N GLY A 51 -3.98 21.42 -10.84
CA GLY A 51 -2.85 22.02 -10.14
C GLY A 51 -1.65 21.08 -10.12
N ASN A 52 -1.19 20.71 -8.93
CA ASN A 52 -0.09 19.77 -8.70
C ASN A 52 -0.57 18.32 -8.51
N GLY A 53 -1.77 17.98 -8.97
CA GLY A 53 -2.37 16.67 -8.77
C GLY A 53 -3.42 16.30 -9.80
N PHE A 54 -4.26 15.35 -9.43
CA PHE A 54 -5.26 14.73 -10.27
C PHE A 54 -6.52 14.42 -9.45
N GLN A 55 -7.68 14.57 -10.07
CA GLN A 55 -8.94 14.01 -9.60
C GLN A 55 -9.31 12.81 -10.47
N MET A 56 -9.76 11.73 -9.84
CA MET A 56 -10.13 10.49 -10.52
C MET A 56 -11.23 9.76 -9.77
N VAL A 57 -11.78 8.72 -10.39
CA VAL A 57 -12.77 7.83 -9.79
C VAL A 57 -12.28 6.37 -9.88
N ILE A 58 -12.30 5.65 -8.76
CA ILE A 58 -11.98 4.22 -8.70
C ILE A 58 -13.17 3.50 -8.07
N GLY A 59 -13.82 2.59 -8.81
CA GLY A 59 -14.97 1.83 -8.30
C GLY A 59 -16.12 2.71 -7.82
N GLY A 60 -16.33 3.87 -8.46
CA GLY A 60 -17.35 4.86 -8.07
C GLY A 60 -16.95 5.77 -6.90
N VAL A 61 -15.72 5.64 -6.37
CA VAL A 61 -15.21 6.46 -5.27
C VAL A 61 -14.36 7.62 -5.81
N PRO A 62 -14.77 8.88 -5.61
CA PRO A 62 -13.97 10.04 -5.99
C PRO A 62 -12.70 10.14 -5.15
N MET A 63 -11.57 10.29 -5.82
CA MET A 63 -10.24 10.36 -5.23
C MET A 63 -9.45 11.55 -5.76
N ILE A 64 -8.60 12.10 -4.90
CA ILE A 64 -7.63 13.14 -5.26
C ILE A 64 -6.22 12.58 -5.02
N VAL A 65 -5.34 12.68 -6.01
CA VAL A 65 -3.91 12.40 -5.88
C VAL A 65 -3.14 13.69 -6.03
N ILE A 66 -2.43 14.11 -4.99
CA ILE A 66 -1.60 15.32 -4.98
C ILE A 66 -0.13 14.91 -5.03
N THR A 67 0.66 15.65 -5.79
CA THR A 67 2.12 15.51 -5.81
C THR A 67 2.78 16.83 -5.42
N ASP A 68 3.92 16.74 -4.76
CA ASP A 68 4.81 17.87 -4.50
C ASP A 68 6.24 17.40 -4.81
N PRO A 69 6.71 17.63 -6.04
CA PRO A 69 8.06 17.26 -6.44
C PRO A 69 9.15 18.00 -5.65
N ALA A 70 8.87 19.21 -5.15
CA ALA A 70 9.86 19.98 -4.39
C ALA A 70 10.05 19.41 -2.98
N ALA A 71 8.97 18.93 -2.35
CA ALA A 71 9.03 18.27 -1.05
C ALA A 71 9.24 16.74 -1.14
N ASP A 72 9.32 16.19 -2.36
CA ASP A 72 9.33 14.75 -2.64
C ASP A 72 8.18 14.02 -1.95
N ARG A 73 6.94 14.42 -2.24
CA ARG A 73 5.74 13.85 -1.62
C ARG A 73 4.65 13.53 -2.64
N MET A 74 3.97 12.43 -2.40
CA MET A 74 2.70 12.07 -3.02
C MET A 74 1.70 11.80 -1.91
N ARG A 75 0.45 12.21 -2.13
CA ARG A 75 -0.68 11.87 -1.27
C ARG A 75 -1.89 11.48 -2.10
N ALA A 76 -2.42 10.28 -1.86
CA ALA A 76 -3.74 9.88 -2.34
C ALA A 76 -4.77 10.13 -1.22
N MET A 77 -5.95 10.65 -1.57
CA MET A 77 -6.96 11.04 -0.59
C MET A 77 -8.37 10.74 -1.09
N VAL A 78 -9.20 10.19 -0.21
CA VAL A 78 -10.64 10.07 -0.40
C VAL A 78 -11.32 10.82 0.74
N ARG A 79 -12.24 11.72 0.40
CA ARG A 79 -13.09 12.38 1.40
C ARG A 79 -14.13 11.37 1.89
N ILE A 80 -14.22 11.20 3.20
CA ILE A 80 -15.21 10.31 3.82
C ILE A 80 -16.48 11.10 4.18
N GLY A 81 -16.32 12.24 4.86
CA GLY A 81 -17.45 13.05 5.29
C GLY A 81 -17.07 14.14 6.30
N PRO A 82 -18.04 14.89 6.84
CA PRO A 82 -17.78 15.95 7.80
C PRO A 82 -17.26 15.39 9.13
N ALA A 83 -16.26 16.06 9.72
CA ALA A 83 -15.71 15.69 11.02
C ALA A 83 -16.59 16.13 12.21
N GLY A 84 -17.55 17.05 11.99
CA GLY A 84 -18.39 17.61 13.05
C GLY A 84 -19.34 16.61 13.73
N ALA A 85 -19.55 15.42 13.15
CA ALA A 85 -20.36 14.35 13.73
C ALA A 85 -19.54 13.28 14.45
N MET A 86 -18.22 13.50 14.63
CA MET A 86 -17.32 12.54 15.26
C MET A 86 -17.41 12.64 16.78
N ASP A 87 -17.65 11.51 17.44
CA ASP A 87 -17.49 11.36 18.89
C ASP A 87 -16.13 10.75 19.26
N ASP A 88 -15.82 10.74 20.56
CA ASP A 88 -14.54 10.24 21.07
C ASP A 88 -14.34 8.75 20.76
N ALA A 89 -15.42 7.96 20.73
CA ALA A 89 -15.37 6.54 20.42
C ALA A 89 -14.98 6.31 18.95
N LEU A 90 -15.55 7.06 18.01
CA LEU A 90 -15.18 6.99 16.60
C LEU A 90 -13.74 7.47 16.37
N MET A 91 -13.33 8.56 17.03
CA MET A 91 -11.94 9.03 16.96
C MET A 91 -10.97 7.97 17.46
N GLN A 92 -11.24 7.37 18.62
CA GLN A 92 -10.41 6.31 19.18
C GLN A 92 -10.37 5.10 18.23
N ARG A 93 -11.52 4.69 17.67
CA ARG A 93 -11.58 3.57 16.73
C ARG A 93 -10.72 3.82 15.48
N MET A 94 -10.74 5.04 14.95
CA MET A 94 -9.89 5.45 13.82
C MET A 94 -8.40 5.35 14.17
N LEU A 95 -8.01 5.81 15.35
CA LEU A 95 -6.61 5.77 15.80
C LEU A 95 -6.14 4.33 16.03
N GLN A 96 -6.99 3.47 16.59
CA GLN A 96 -6.71 2.04 16.72
C GLN A 96 -6.56 1.37 15.36
N ALA A 97 -7.47 1.63 14.41
CA ALA A 97 -7.37 1.11 13.05
C ALA A 97 -6.08 1.54 12.35
N ASN A 98 -5.66 2.80 12.54
CA ASN A 98 -4.40 3.33 12.03
C ASN A 98 -3.18 2.57 12.55
N PHE A 99 -3.30 1.91 13.70
CA PHE A 99 -2.21 1.11 14.26
C PHE A 99 -2.12 -0.28 13.61
N ASP A 100 -3.24 -0.95 13.32
CA ASP A 100 -3.23 -2.37 12.96
C ASP A 100 -4.00 -2.79 11.70
N ALA A 101 -4.98 -2.03 11.23
CA ALA A 101 -5.96 -2.51 10.24
C ALA A 101 -5.98 -1.72 8.93
N VAL A 102 -5.62 -0.42 8.92
CA VAL A 102 -5.59 0.36 7.66
C VAL A 102 -4.27 0.30 6.89
N LEU A 103 -3.34 -0.56 7.32
CA LEU A 103 -2.06 -0.79 6.66
C LEU A 103 -1.26 0.52 6.53
N ASP A 104 -0.93 0.91 5.30
CA ASP A 104 -0.16 2.13 5.02
C ASP A 104 -1.05 3.36 4.84
N ALA A 105 -2.37 3.16 4.66
CA ALA A 105 -3.34 4.23 4.68
C ALA A 105 -3.60 4.72 6.12
N ARG A 106 -4.18 5.92 6.25
CA ARG A 106 -4.49 6.55 7.51
C ARG A 106 -5.80 7.32 7.43
N TYR A 107 -6.61 7.21 8.46
CA TYR A 107 -7.65 8.18 8.71
C TYR A 107 -7.06 9.49 9.25
N ALA A 108 -7.53 10.61 8.72
CA ALA A 108 -7.09 11.95 9.10
C ALA A 108 -8.27 12.92 9.15
N VAL A 109 -8.13 14.00 9.94
CA VAL A 109 -9.07 15.12 9.99
C VAL A 109 -8.38 16.37 9.47
N ALA A 110 -8.97 17.01 8.46
CA ALA A 110 -8.47 18.26 7.89
C ALA A 110 -9.61 19.07 7.25
N GLY A 111 -9.65 20.38 7.51
CA GLY A 111 -10.64 21.28 6.92
C GLY A 111 -12.09 20.93 7.29
N GLY A 112 -12.32 20.44 8.51
CA GLY A 112 -13.65 19.99 8.97
C GLY A 112 -14.15 18.71 8.32
N GLN A 113 -13.26 17.93 7.70
CA GLN A 113 -13.59 16.69 7.00
C GLN A 113 -12.70 15.54 7.48
N ILE A 114 -13.26 14.34 7.43
CA ILE A 114 -12.59 13.07 7.61
C ILE A 114 -12.09 12.61 6.25
N TRP A 115 -10.85 12.14 6.21
CA TRP A 115 -10.17 11.67 5.03
C TRP A 115 -9.61 10.27 5.28
N SER A 116 -9.67 9.43 4.25
CA SER A 116 -8.71 8.34 4.08
C SER A 116 -7.55 8.88 3.27
N THR A 117 -6.32 8.64 3.72
CA THR A 117 -5.11 9.20 3.11
C THR A 117 -4.00 8.16 3.05
N PHE A 118 -3.24 8.16 1.95
CA PHE A 118 -1.97 7.44 1.85
C PHE A 118 -0.88 8.44 1.48
N ILE A 119 0.27 8.40 2.15
CA ILE A 119 1.36 9.37 1.98
C ILE A 119 2.65 8.60 1.70
N HIS A 120 3.37 8.99 0.66
CA HIS A 120 4.64 8.36 0.29
C HIS A 120 5.59 9.37 -0.34
N PRO A 121 6.93 9.19 -0.24
CA PRO A 121 7.86 9.98 -1.03
C PRO A 121 7.60 9.80 -2.53
N LEU A 122 7.65 10.87 -3.32
CA LEU A 122 7.27 10.79 -4.74
C LEU A 122 8.30 9.97 -5.52
N SER A 123 9.56 10.40 -5.52
CA SER A 123 10.62 9.86 -6.35
C SER A 123 10.85 8.34 -6.23
N PRO A 124 10.83 7.69 -5.04
CA PRO A 124 10.99 6.24 -4.94
C PRO A 124 9.68 5.46 -5.12
N LEU A 125 8.55 6.11 -5.38
CA LEU A 125 7.27 5.43 -5.55
C LEU A 125 7.30 4.55 -6.80
N GLU A 126 7.11 3.25 -6.65
CA GLU A 126 6.99 2.32 -7.77
C GLU A 126 5.54 2.19 -8.24
N THR A 127 5.35 1.66 -9.45
CA THR A 127 4.01 1.48 -10.05
C THR A 127 3.11 0.61 -9.17
N ARG A 128 3.64 -0.50 -8.62
CA ARG A 128 2.89 -1.40 -7.73
C ARG A 128 2.52 -0.74 -6.41
N GLN A 129 3.42 0.09 -5.86
CA GLN A 129 3.16 0.84 -4.64
C GLN A 129 2.09 1.89 -4.87
N LEU A 130 2.08 2.57 -6.03
CA LEU A 130 1.01 3.49 -6.40
C LEU A 130 -0.34 2.75 -6.47
N VAL A 131 -0.42 1.61 -7.16
CA VAL A 131 -1.67 0.82 -7.23
C VAL A 131 -2.12 0.37 -5.84
N SER A 132 -1.19 -0.07 -4.99
CA SER A 132 -1.45 -0.41 -3.58
C SER A 132 -1.99 0.80 -2.81
N ALA A 133 -1.36 1.97 -2.97
CA ALA A 133 -1.78 3.22 -2.32
C ALA A 133 -3.22 3.61 -2.67
N LEU A 134 -3.57 3.58 -3.95
CA LEU A 134 -4.92 3.87 -4.43
C LEU A 134 -5.92 2.89 -3.83
N THR A 135 -5.60 1.59 -3.89
CA THR A 135 -6.47 0.52 -3.37
C THR A 135 -6.70 0.66 -1.86
N GLN A 136 -5.64 0.77 -1.07
CA GLN A 136 -5.74 0.91 0.39
C GLN A 136 -6.51 2.17 0.78
N THR A 137 -6.30 3.28 0.07
CA THR A 137 -7.02 4.54 0.35
C THR A 137 -8.53 4.39 0.10
N VAL A 138 -8.93 3.75 -1.02
CA VAL A 138 -10.35 3.48 -1.32
C VAL A 138 -10.96 2.52 -0.30
N VAL A 139 -10.28 1.41 0.00
CA VAL A 139 -10.79 0.39 0.92
C VAL A 139 -10.95 0.94 2.33
N ALA A 140 -10.00 1.74 2.82
CA ALA A 140 -10.13 2.44 4.09
C ALA A 140 -11.33 3.41 4.09
N ALA A 141 -11.55 4.16 3.01
CA ALA A 141 -12.71 5.04 2.93
C ALA A 141 -14.04 4.27 2.93
N GLN A 142 -14.14 3.17 2.17
CA GLN A 142 -15.36 2.38 2.07
C GLN A 142 -15.68 1.58 3.34
N SER A 143 -14.64 1.16 4.09
CA SER A 143 -14.81 0.40 5.33
C SER A 143 -15.00 1.26 6.58
N PHE A 144 -14.90 2.59 6.43
CA PHE A 144 -15.13 3.53 7.53
C PHE A 144 -16.52 3.34 8.14
N GLY A 145 -16.60 3.30 9.47
CA GLY A 145 -17.84 3.05 10.19
C GLY A 145 -18.24 1.57 10.29
N THR A 146 -17.50 0.66 9.65
CA THR A 146 -17.74 -0.79 9.71
C THR A 146 -16.46 -1.53 10.10
N ALA A 147 -15.71 -2.05 9.13
CA ALA A 147 -14.52 -2.86 9.38
C ALA A 147 -13.26 -2.03 9.71
N PHE A 148 -13.21 -0.76 9.29
CA PHE A 148 -12.04 0.12 9.41
C PHE A 148 -10.72 -0.55 8.99
N THR A 149 -10.66 -1.02 7.74
CA THR A 149 -9.52 -1.76 7.17
C THR A 149 -9.03 -1.14 5.86
N GLY A 150 -7.75 -1.32 5.56
CA GLY A 150 -7.12 -0.95 4.30
C GLY A 150 -7.02 -2.11 3.30
N GLY A 151 -7.42 -3.33 3.69
CA GLY A 151 -7.34 -4.52 2.85
C GLY A 151 -7.59 -5.83 3.59
N GLY A 152 -7.14 -6.94 3.00
CA GLY A 152 -7.28 -8.28 3.60
C GLY A 152 -6.20 -8.64 4.62
N VAL A 153 -5.19 -7.77 4.81
CA VAL A 153 -4.10 -7.97 5.77
C VAL A 153 -4.35 -7.09 6.98
N GLN A 154 -4.13 -7.64 8.17
CA GLN A 154 -4.22 -6.94 9.44
C GLN A 154 -3.01 -7.32 10.30
N PHE A 155 -2.37 -6.32 10.90
CA PHE A 155 -1.25 -6.55 11.82
C PHE A 155 -1.76 -7.01 13.19
N GLY A 156 -0.97 -7.84 13.86
CA GLY A 156 -1.25 -8.25 15.24
C GLY A 156 -0.86 -7.17 16.26
N GLY A 157 -1.33 -7.33 17.50
CA GLY A 157 -0.94 -6.47 18.62
C GLY A 157 -1.77 -5.18 18.78
N GLY A 158 -2.73 -4.93 17.90
CA GLY A 158 -3.75 -3.89 18.05
C GLY A 158 -5.12 -4.43 18.44
N ASP A 159 -6.07 -3.51 18.58
CA ASP A 159 -7.42 -3.78 19.11
C ASP A 159 -8.40 -4.31 18.06
N SER A 160 -8.11 -4.14 16.76
CA SER A 160 -9.09 -4.37 15.70
C SER A 160 -9.51 -5.85 15.60
N ASN A 161 -8.64 -6.80 15.92
CA ASN A 161 -8.99 -8.22 15.94
C ASN A 161 -10.04 -8.48 17.03
N ALA A 162 -9.70 -8.15 18.28
CA ALA A 162 -10.57 -8.41 19.42
C ALA A 162 -11.97 -7.78 19.23
N LEU A 163 -12.02 -6.56 18.69
CA LEU A 163 -13.28 -5.88 18.37
C LEU A 163 -14.10 -6.61 17.30
N GLN A 164 -13.45 -7.15 16.26
CA GLN A 164 -14.15 -7.95 15.24
C GLN A 164 -14.69 -9.26 15.82
N GLN A 165 -13.91 -9.96 16.66
CA GLN A 165 -14.38 -11.16 17.35
C GLN A 165 -15.56 -10.85 18.28
N GLU A 166 -15.49 -9.76 19.05
CA GLU A 166 -16.59 -9.35 19.93
C GLU A 166 -17.88 -9.08 19.14
N LEU A 167 -17.79 -8.39 17.99
CA LEU A 167 -18.95 -8.16 17.13
C LEU A 167 -19.56 -9.47 16.63
N ILE A 168 -18.73 -10.43 16.20
CA ILE A 168 -19.19 -11.76 15.77
C ILE A 168 -19.95 -12.46 16.89
N ASP A 169 -19.39 -12.49 18.10
CA ASP A 169 -20.02 -13.10 19.27
C ASP A 169 -21.36 -12.43 19.62
N GLN A 170 -21.42 -11.10 19.50
CA GLN A 170 -22.66 -10.34 19.73
C GLN A 170 -23.74 -10.66 18.69
N LEU A 171 -23.37 -10.83 17.42
CA LEU A 171 -24.31 -11.18 16.35
C LEU A 171 -24.83 -12.61 16.48
N GLN A 172 -23.95 -13.56 16.84
CA GLN A 172 -24.35 -14.94 17.13
C GLN A 172 -25.31 -15.02 18.32
N LYS A 173 -25.07 -14.26 19.41
CA LYS A 173 -25.98 -14.17 20.55
C LYS A 173 -27.36 -13.61 20.20
N LYS A 174 -27.45 -12.81 19.14
CA LYS A 174 -28.71 -12.29 18.59
C LYS A 174 -29.41 -13.25 17.62
N GLY A 175 -28.87 -14.46 17.43
CA GLY A 175 -29.46 -15.49 16.56
C GLY A 175 -29.24 -15.25 15.07
N ILE A 176 -28.29 -14.39 14.70
CA ILE A 176 -27.94 -14.16 13.29
C ILE A 176 -26.94 -15.25 12.87
N PRO A 177 -27.27 -16.12 11.91
CA PRO A 177 -26.33 -17.12 11.40
C PRO A 177 -25.21 -16.42 10.61
N LEU A 178 -23.99 -16.94 10.74
CA LEU A 178 -22.82 -16.51 9.97
C LEU A 178 -22.80 -17.18 8.59
#